data_AF-A0AAU3RRH1-F1
#
_entry.id   AF-A0AAU3RRH1-F1
#
_cell.length_a   1.000
_cell.length_b   1.000
_cell.length_c   1.000
_cell.angle_alpha   90.00
_cell.angle_beta   90.00
_cell.angle_gamma   90.00
#
_symmetry.space_group_name_H-M   'P 1'
#
loop_
_entity.id
_entity.type
_entity.pdbx_description
1 polymer ?
#
loop_
_entity_poly.entity_id
_entity_poly.type
_entity_poly.pdbx_seq_one_letter_code
_entity_poly.pdbx_strand_id
1 'polypeptide(L)'
;MADRESVERAQLTPEALTEEQAARMLAGMNEVIRAGEEMRKLRAEMIKLFAGFGWTQDTIARIADMSQPAVSKQVAKHALDDQAPPMGLALDQYDTPWLEGRLWGLAEAVAETLDAAGCTRCVDALARGRKRFTPRTVDELRRLLEADLTLRRTELPTAFRAAYDEISRALDVPPKATTGTPVTVSAPVRRTLAHRVQRDRLQDERLPGGRLPGGGH
;
A
#
# COMPACT_ATOMS: atom_id res chain seq x y z
N MET A 1 42.59 -25.68 -56.87
CA MET A 1 43.05 -24.92 -55.69
C MET A 1 42.05 -23.78 -55.51
N ALA A 2 40.96 -24.08 -54.79
CA ALA A 2 40.77 -23.69 -53.38
C ALA A 2 40.42 -22.19 -53.34
N ASP A 3 39.17 -21.72 -53.32
CA ASP A 3 38.02 -22.02 -52.44
C ASP A 3 38.37 -22.52 -51.02
N ARG A 4 37.87 -21.77 -50.03
CA ARG A 4 38.04 -21.86 -48.56
C ARG A 4 39.20 -21.10 -47.90
N GLU A 5 38.81 -20.47 -46.78
CA GLU A 5 39.62 -19.89 -45.69
C GLU A 5 40.32 -18.57 -46.06
N SER A 6 39.75 -17.38 -45.82
CA SER A 6 39.33 -16.93 -44.49
C SER A 6 38.51 -15.64 -44.62
N VAL A 7 37.30 -15.76 -45.13
CA VAL A 7 36.18 -14.87 -44.71
C VAL A 7 35.81 -15.28 -43.27
N GLU A 8 36.82 -15.26 -42.40
CA GLU A 8 36.76 -15.59 -40.98
C GLU A 8 37.42 -14.42 -40.28
N ARG A 9 36.62 -13.36 -40.20
CA ARG A 9 36.58 -12.34 -39.15
C ARG A 9 35.58 -11.30 -39.63
N ALA A 10 34.38 -11.76 -39.98
CA ALA A 10 33.19 -11.01 -39.63
C ALA A 10 33.27 -10.88 -38.10
N GLN A 11 33.91 -9.79 -37.69
CA GLN A 11 34.05 -9.37 -36.31
C GLN A 11 32.62 -9.36 -35.78
N LEU A 12 32.30 -10.40 -35.00
CA LEU A 12 31.23 -10.40 -34.03
C LEU A 12 31.54 -9.21 -33.11
N THR A 13 31.12 -8.03 -33.53
CA THR A 13 31.01 -6.89 -32.65
C THR A 13 30.03 -7.33 -31.57
N PRO A 14 30.44 -7.37 -30.29
CA PRO A 14 29.50 -7.66 -29.22
C PRO A 14 28.39 -6.62 -29.36
N GLU A 15 27.15 -7.07 -29.54
CA GLU A 15 25.97 -6.23 -29.72
C GLU A 15 25.98 -5.14 -28.64
N ALA A 16 26.46 -3.95 -28.99
CA ALA A 16 26.65 -2.87 -28.05
C ALA A 16 25.25 -2.34 -27.70
N LEU A 17 24.94 -2.40 -26.41
CA LEU A 17 23.69 -1.90 -25.84
C LEU A 17 23.46 -0.46 -26.32
N THR A 18 22.33 -0.20 -27.01
CA THR A 18 22.04 1.17 -27.44
C THR A 18 21.75 2.04 -26.22
N GLU A 19 21.94 3.36 -26.36
CA GLU A 19 21.68 4.30 -25.27
C GLU A 19 20.23 4.21 -24.76
N GLU A 20 19.26 3.98 -25.64
CA GLU A 20 17.85 3.78 -25.27
C GLU A 20 17.61 2.45 -24.54
N GLN A 21 18.37 1.41 -24.85
CA GLN A 21 18.31 0.14 -24.10
C GLN A 21 18.93 0.33 -22.70
N ALA A 22 20.06 1.02 -22.60
CA ALA A 22 20.70 1.33 -21.32
C ALA A 22 19.82 2.22 -20.44
N ALA A 23 19.18 3.25 -21.03
CA ALA A 23 18.25 4.13 -20.32
C ALA A 23 17.04 3.36 -19.77
N ARG A 24 16.46 2.42 -20.54
CA ARG A 24 15.37 1.55 -20.08
C ARG A 24 15.80 0.63 -18.94
N MET A 25 17.01 0.06 -19.02
CA MET A 25 17.56 -0.79 -17.95
C MET A 25 17.79 0.02 -16.67
N LEU A 26 18.40 1.20 -16.76
CA LEU A 26 18.63 2.08 -15.60
C LEU A 26 17.33 2.58 -14.98
N ALA A 27 16.34 2.93 -15.80
CA ALA A 27 15.01 3.28 -15.30
C ALA A 27 14.37 2.12 -14.52
N GLY A 28 14.47 0.89 -15.03
CA GLY A 28 14.02 -0.31 -14.32
C GLY A 28 14.74 -0.53 -12.99
N MET A 29 16.07 -0.35 -12.97
CA MET A 29 16.87 -0.46 -11.75
C MET A 29 16.51 0.61 -10.72
N ASN A 30 16.32 1.86 -11.16
CA ASN A 30 15.94 2.98 -10.29
C ASN A 30 14.57 2.72 -9.63
N GLU A 31 13.62 2.13 -10.36
CA GLU A 31 12.32 1.75 -9.79
C GLU A 31 12.44 0.64 -8.74
N VAL A 32 13.30 -0.38 -8.96
CA VAL A 32 13.57 -1.42 -7.95
C VAL A 32 14.24 -0.84 -6.71
N ILE A 33 15.21 0.05 -6.88
CA ILE A 33 15.89 0.74 -5.78
C ILE A 33 14.88 1.58 -4.99
N ARG A 34 14.07 2.39 -5.67
CA ARG A 34 13.04 3.21 -5.06
C ARG A 34 12.03 2.36 -4.29
N ALA A 35 11.56 1.26 -4.88
CA ALA A 35 10.66 0.32 -4.20
C ALA A 35 11.31 -0.31 -2.95
N GLY A 36 12.60 -0.66 -3.02
CA GLY A 36 13.36 -1.17 -1.88
C GLY A 36 13.55 -0.13 -0.78
N GLU A 37 13.75 1.14 -1.13
CA GLU A 37 13.80 2.26 -0.18
C GLU A 37 12.46 2.55 0.46
N GLU A 38 11.38 2.57 -0.31
CA GLU A 38 10.01 2.71 0.20
C GLU A 38 9.65 1.58 1.16
N MET A 39 10.03 0.34 0.84
CA MET A 39 9.83 -0.81 1.71
C MET A 39 10.62 -0.68 3.02
N ARG A 40 11.89 -0.26 2.95
CA ARG A 40 12.71 -0.01 4.15
C ARG A 40 12.14 1.11 5.02
N LYS A 41 11.63 2.17 4.40
CA LYS A 41 10.96 3.29 5.09
C LYS A 41 9.67 2.83 5.75
N LEU A 42 8.81 2.11 5.02
CA LEU A 42 7.59 1.52 5.56
C LEU A 42 7.89 0.63 6.77
N ARG A 43 8.89 -0.25 6.67
CA ARG A 43 9.30 -1.11 7.77
C ARG A 43 9.73 -0.32 9.00
N ALA A 44 10.55 0.73 8.84
CA ALA A 44 10.96 1.58 9.94
C ALA A 44 9.75 2.25 10.61
N GLU A 45 8.82 2.77 9.83
CA GLU A 45 7.59 3.38 10.34
C GLU A 45 6.67 2.37 11.06
N MET A 46 6.55 1.15 10.56
CA MET A 46 5.80 0.08 11.24
C MET A 46 6.42 -0.30 12.58
N ILE A 47 7.75 -0.44 12.65
CA ILE A 47 8.46 -0.73 13.90
C ILE A 47 8.20 0.37 14.94
N LYS A 48 8.26 1.64 14.53
CA LYS A 48 7.95 2.79 15.40
C LYS A 48 6.52 2.73 15.93
N LEU A 49 5.57 2.44 15.06
CA LEU A 49 4.15 2.34 15.41
C LEU A 49 3.89 1.21 16.41
N PHE A 50 4.46 0.02 16.20
CA PHE A 50 4.32 -1.09 17.15
C PHE A 50 4.99 -0.79 18.50
N ALA A 51 6.19 -0.20 18.49
CA ALA A 51 6.85 0.23 19.72
C ALA A 51 6.01 1.28 20.48
N GLY A 52 5.39 2.22 19.76
CA GLY A 52 4.48 3.20 20.33
C GLY A 52 3.22 2.58 20.95
N PHE A 53 2.75 1.43 20.44
CA PHE A 53 1.69 0.63 21.09
C PHE A 53 2.16 -0.21 22.29
N GLY A 54 3.41 -0.04 22.74
CA GLY A 54 3.95 -0.73 23.89
C GLY A 54 4.43 -2.16 23.61
N TRP A 55 4.57 -2.55 22.33
CA TRP A 55 5.11 -3.86 22.00
C TRP A 55 6.61 -3.93 22.29
N THR A 56 7.06 -5.07 22.83
CA THR A 56 8.49 -5.27 23.11
C THR A 56 9.29 -5.41 21.83
N GLN A 57 10.56 -4.99 21.84
CA GLN A 57 11.47 -5.13 20.70
C GLN A 57 11.58 -6.59 20.25
N ASP A 58 11.56 -7.54 21.18
CA ASP A 58 11.58 -8.98 20.90
C ASP A 58 10.32 -9.44 20.16
N THR A 59 9.15 -8.92 20.54
CA THR A 59 7.87 -9.24 19.88
C THR A 59 7.89 -8.71 18.44
N ILE A 60 8.35 -7.47 18.26
CA ILE A 60 8.46 -6.84 16.93
C ILE A 60 9.48 -7.59 16.06
N ALA A 61 10.64 -7.95 16.62
CA ALA A 61 11.69 -8.69 15.92
C ALA A 61 11.19 -10.05 15.41
N ARG A 62 10.49 -10.80 16.26
CA ARG A 62 9.90 -12.09 15.89
C ARG A 62 8.85 -11.96 14.78
N ILE A 63 7.95 -10.97 14.87
CA ILE A 63 6.84 -10.82 13.91
C ILE A 63 7.34 -10.25 12.58
N ALA A 64 8.34 -9.36 12.62
CA ALA A 64 8.93 -8.75 11.42
C ALA A 64 10.01 -9.63 10.75
N ASP A 65 10.29 -10.81 11.30
CA ASP A 65 11.40 -11.69 10.90
C ASP A 65 12.74 -10.93 10.85
N MET A 66 13.05 -10.24 11.94
CA MET A 66 14.24 -9.40 12.09
C MET A 66 15.04 -9.80 13.31
N SER A 67 16.33 -9.47 13.30
CA SER A 67 17.14 -9.56 14.50
C SER A 67 16.75 -8.44 15.48
N GLN A 68 16.76 -8.77 16.77
CA GLN A 68 16.52 -7.80 17.84
C GLN A 68 17.44 -6.57 17.75
N PRO A 69 18.76 -6.68 17.42
CA PRO A 69 19.61 -5.50 17.21
C PRO A 69 19.15 -4.59 16.07
N ALA A 70 18.60 -5.15 14.98
CA ALA A 70 18.08 -4.35 13.87
C ALA A 70 16.85 -3.55 14.29
N VAL A 71 15.97 -4.12 15.12
CA VAL A 71 14.83 -3.43 15.72
C VAL A 71 15.29 -2.36 16.70
N SER A 72 16.20 -2.70 17.61
CA SER A 72 16.79 -1.78 18.60
C SER A 72 17.40 -0.55 17.94
N LYS A 73 18.17 -0.73 16.85
CA LYS A 73 18.73 0.38 16.06
C LYS A 73 17.66 1.31 15.48
N GLN A 74 16.55 0.76 14.99
CA GLN A 74 15.45 1.57 14.44
C GLN A 74 14.69 2.32 15.54
N VAL A 75 14.46 1.68 16.69
CA VAL A 75 13.80 2.30 17.85
C VAL A 75 14.69 3.40 18.45
N ALA A 76 16.00 3.16 18.60
CA ALA A 76 16.94 4.15 19.11
C ALA A 76 17.09 5.36 18.16
N LYS A 77 17.13 5.11 16.84
CA LYS A 77 17.09 6.18 15.84
C LYS A 77 15.82 7.03 15.97
N HIS A 78 14.67 6.41 16.24
CA HIS A 78 13.41 7.12 16.43
C HIS A 78 13.33 7.91 17.74
N ALA A 79 13.89 7.39 18.83
CA ALA A 79 13.92 8.13 20.10
C ALA A 79 14.65 9.49 19.99
N LEU A 80 15.52 9.64 18.98
CA LEU A 80 16.21 10.89 18.65
C LEU A 80 15.37 11.83 17.74
N ASP A 81 14.38 11.29 17.02
CA ASP A 81 13.59 11.98 15.97
C ASP A 81 12.18 12.42 16.47
N ASP A 82 11.99 12.55 17.79
CA ASP A 82 10.80 13.06 18.50
C ASP A 82 9.70 12.03 18.90
N GLN A 83 9.24 12.12 20.15
CA GLN A 83 8.24 11.24 20.78
C GLN A 83 6.79 11.65 20.45
N ALA A 84 6.42 11.65 19.17
CA ALA A 84 5.02 11.79 18.81
C ALA A 84 4.19 10.60 19.35
N PRO A 85 2.96 10.81 19.85
CA PRO A 85 2.09 9.72 20.29
C PRO A 85 1.90 8.69 19.16
N PRO A 86 1.78 7.39 19.49
CA PRO A 86 1.49 6.37 18.50
C PRO A 86 0.25 6.74 17.68
N MET A 87 0.37 6.61 16.36
CA MET A 87 -0.74 6.79 15.43
C MET A 87 -1.92 5.93 15.85
N GLY A 88 -3.12 6.49 15.96
CA GLY A 88 -4.33 5.67 16.10
C GLY A 88 -4.48 4.77 14.87
N LEU A 89 -4.87 3.51 15.03
CA LEU A 89 -5.31 2.66 13.90
C LEU A 89 -6.83 2.70 13.72
N ALA A 90 -7.49 3.67 14.36
CA ALA A 90 -8.92 3.84 14.28
C ALA A 90 -9.36 4.18 12.85
N LEU A 91 -10.47 3.57 12.43
CA LEU A 91 -11.00 3.70 11.06
C LEU A 91 -11.48 5.13 10.77
N ASP A 92 -11.92 5.85 11.80
CA ASP A 92 -12.49 7.19 11.77
C ASP A 92 -11.45 8.32 11.58
N GLN A 93 -10.23 7.99 11.17
CA GLN A 93 -9.26 9.02 10.81
C GLN A 93 -9.62 9.68 9.47
N TYR A 94 -9.52 11.01 9.44
CA TYR A 94 -10.00 11.86 8.35
C TYR A 94 -8.89 12.49 7.50
N ASP A 95 -7.62 12.15 7.72
CA ASP A 95 -6.56 12.68 6.86
C ASP A 95 -6.59 12.04 5.48
N THR A 96 -6.27 12.84 4.45
CA THR A 96 -6.38 12.43 3.06
C THR A 96 -5.61 11.14 2.74
N PRO A 97 -4.34 10.95 3.15
CA PRO A 97 -3.64 9.69 2.90
C PRO A 97 -4.31 8.47 3.54
N TRP A 98 -4.90 8.61 4.73
CA TRP A 98 -5.67 7.52 5.34
C TRP A 98 -6.91 7.16 4.53
N LEU A 99 -7.71 8.16 4.13
CA LEU A 99 -8.92 7.93 3.34
C LEU A 99 -8.60 7.37 1.94
N GLU A 100 -7.53 7.84 1.30
CA GLU A 100 -7.02 7.29 0.03
C GLU A 100 -6.67 5.81 0.14
N GLY A 101 -6.01 5.42 1.24
CA GLY A 101 -5.63 4.05 1.51
C GLY A 101 -6.86 3.16 1.75
N ARG A 102 -7.82 3.63 2.56
CA ARG A 102 -9.09 2.91 2.77
C ARG A 102 -9.85 2.73 1.45
N LEU A 103 -9.95 3.76 0.61
CA LEU A 103 -10.60 3.68 -0.69
C LEU A 103 -9.93 2.61 -1.59
N TRP A 104 -8.60 2.57 -1.60
CA TRP A 104 -7.86 1.56 -2.35
C TRP A 104 -8.11 0.15 -1.81
N GLY A 105 -8.05 -0.04 -0.48
CA GLY A 105 -8.33 -1.35 0.13
C GLY A 105 -9.74 -1.86 -0.18
N LEU A 106 -10.73 -0.97 -0.18
CA LEU A 106 -12.10 -1.28 -0.60
C LEU A 106 -12.18 -1.65 -2.09
N ALA A 107 -11.53 -0.88 -2.97
CA ALA A 107 -11.52 -1.15 -4.41
C ALA A 107 -10.90 -2.51 -4.73
N GLU A 108 -9.81 -2.87 -4.06
CA GLU A 108 -9.15 -4.16 -4.24
C GLU A 108 -10.00 -5.31 -3.72
N ALA A 109 -10.68 -5.11 -2.59
CA ALA A 109 -11.66 -6.06 -2.10
C ALA A 109 -12.79 -6.25 -3.15
N VAL A 110 -13.39 -5.18 -3.68
CA VAL A 110 -14.42 -5.30 -4.73
C VAL A 110 -13.89 -6.06 -5.96
N ALA A 111 -12.69 -5.73 -6.43
CA ALA A 111 -12.05 -6.40 -7.57
C ALA A 111 -11.76 -7.89 -7.34
N GLU A 112 -11.57 -8.31 -6.09
CA GLU A 112 -11.41 -9.73 -5.73
C GLU A 112 -12.74 -10.48 -5.59
N THR A 113 -13.83 -9.78 -5.25
CA THR A 113 -15.15 -10.42 -5.13
C THR A 113 -15.85 -10.53 -6.48
N LEU A 114 -15.67 -9.55 -7.34
CA LEU A 114 -16.30 -9.51 -8.66
C LEU A 114 -15.32 -9.95 -9.73
N ASP A 115 -15.70 -10.94 -10.54
CA ASP A 115 -14.88 -11.43 -11.66
C ASP A 115 -14.52 -10.35 -12.69
N ALA A 116 -15.32 -9.28 -12.80
CA ALA A 116 -15.15 -8.23 -13.81
C ALA A 116 -15.44 -6.82 -13.27
N ALA A 117 -14.91 -6.47 -12.09
CA ALA A 117 -15.03 -5.10 -11.57
C ALA A 117 -14.37 -4.07 -12.51
N GLY A 118 -15.06 -2.96 -12.76
CA GLY A 118 -14.52 -1.83 -13.52
C GLY A 118 -13.30 -1.20 -12.84
N CYS A 119 -13.21 -1.29 -11.51
CA CYS A 119 -12.07 -0.77 -10.75
C CYS A 119 -10.77 -1.58 -10.89
N THR A 120 -10.81 -2.84 -11.34
CA THR A 120 -9.66 -3.78 -11.35
C THR A 120 -8.42 -3.18 -12.00
N ARG A 121 -8.53 -2.60 -13.21
CA ARG A 121 -7.36 -2.02 -13.90
C ARG A 121 -6.73 -0.84 -13.16
N CYS A 122 -7.55 -0.05 -12.47
CA CYS A 122 -7.08 1.12 -11.73
C CYS A 122 -6.33 0.70 -10.47
N VAL A 123 -6.88 -0.26 -9.72
CA VAL A 123 -6.25 -0.90 -8.56
C VAL A 123 -4.93 -1.55 -8.95
N ASP A 124 -4.91 -2.31 -10.04
CA ASP A 124 -3.72 -2.97 -10.58
C ASP A 124 -2.60 -2.00 -10.97
N ALA A 125 -2.97 -0.79 -11.41
CA ALA A 125 -2.02 0.25 -11.73
C ALA A 125 -1.48 0.93 -10.47
N LEU A 126 -2.31 1.14 -9.45
CA LEU A 126 -1.90 1.66 -8.14
C LEU A 126 -0.96 0.69 -7.42
N ALA A 127 -1.32 -0.60 -7.35
CA ALA A 127 -0.53 -1.64 -6.70
C ALA A 127 0.87 -1.81 -7.33
N ARG A 128 0.98 -1.65 -8.65
CA ARG A 128 2.25 -1.70 -9.38
C ARG A 128 3.00 -0.36 -9.42
N GLY A 129 2.52 0.66 -8.71
CA GLY A 129 3.12 2.00 -8.71
C GLY A 129 3.05 2.75 -10.05
N ARG A 130 2.29 2.24 -11.03
CA ARG A 130 2.11 2.85 -12.36
C ARG A 130 1.14 4.04 -12.32
N LYS A 131 0.26 4.09 -11.33
CA LYS A 131 -0.55 5.27 -10.98
C LYS A 131 -0.17 5.76 -9.59
N ARG A 132 -0.20 7.08 -9.41
CA ARG A 132 0.01 7.74 -8.11
C ARG A 132 -1.32 8.21 -7.55
N PHE A 133 -1.42 8.29 -6.23
CA PHE A 133 -2.54 8.96 -5.58
C PHE A 133 -2.48 10.46 -5.87
N THR A 134 -3.46 10.91 -6.64
CA THR A 134 -3.73 12.31 -6.98
C THR A 134 -5.25 12.53 -6.88
N PRO A 135 -5.74 13.76 -6.68
CA PRO A 135 -7.19 14.01 -6.61
C PRO A 135 -7.93 13.40 -7.82
N ARG A 136 -7.39 13.57 -9.03
CA ARG A 136 -7.96 12.98 -10.25
C ARG A 136 -8.01 11.45 -10.21
N THR A 137 -6.96 10.78 -9.72
CA THR A 137 -6.92 9.32 -9.62
C THR A 137 -7.87 8.81 -8.53
N VAL A 138 -8.00 9.55 -7.43
CA VAL A 138 -8.96 9.26 -6.36
C VAL A 138 -10.39 9.38 -6.89
N ASP A 139 -10.72 10.46 -7.62
CA ASP A 139 -12.03 10.66 -8.22
C ASP A 139 -12.36 9.62 -9.30
N GLU A 140 -11.37 9.21 -10.11
CA GLU A 140 -11.52 8.08 -11.04
C GLU A 140 -11.85 6.79 -10.29
N LEU A 141 -11.12 6.49 -9.22
CA LEU A 141 -11.35 5.29 -8.41
C LEU A 141 -12.73 5.32 -7.73
N ARG A 142 -13.15 6.47 -7.18
CA ARG A 142 -14.48 6.67 -6.58
C ARG A 142 -15.61 6.39 -7.57
N ARG A 143 -15.48 6.89 -8.81
CA ARG A 143 -16.49 6.69 -9.86
C ARG A 143 -16.60 5.23 -10.29
N LEU A 144 -15.47 4.55 -10.46
CA LEU A 144 -15.45 3.12 -10.82
C LEU A 144 -16.06 2.27 -9.70
N LEU A 145 -15.68 2.53 -8.45
CA LEU A 145 -16.24 1.86 -7.27
C LEU A 145 -17.75 2.07 -7.15
N GLU A 146 -18.24 3.30 -7.30
CA GLU A 146 -19.69 3.57 -7.22
C GLU A 146 -20.46 2.80 -8.29
N ALA A 147 -19.93 2.74 -9.51
CA ALA A 147 -20.53 1.98 -10.60
C ALA A 147 -20.57 0.48 -10.27
N ASP A 148 -19.46 -0.10 -9.80
CA ASP A 148 -19.38 -1.51 -9.43
C ASP A 148 -20.34 -1.84 -8.27
N LEU A 149 -20.36 -1.01 -7.22
CA LEU A 149 -21.25 -1.17 -6.05
C LEU A 149 -22.72 -1.06 -6.41
N THR A 150 -23.07 -0.18 -7.36
CA THR A 150 -24.45 0.03 -7.79
C THR A 150 -24.93 -1.09 -8.70
N LEU A 151 -24.12 -1.46 -9.70
CA LEU A 151 -24.48 -2.46 -10.71
C LEU A 151 -24.47 -3.89 -10.17
N ARG A 152 -23.64 -4.18 -9.15
CA ARG A 152 -23.41 -5.53 -8.60
C ARG A 152 -23.80 -5.64 -7.13
N ARG A 153 -24.76 -4.84 -6.69
CA ARG A 153 -25.21 -4.76 -5.28
C ARG A 153 -25.61 -6.12 -4.67
N THR A 154 -26.09 -7.07 -5.48
CA THR A 154 -26.53 -8.39 -5.02
C THR A 154 -25.39 -9.38 -4.85
N GLU A 155 -24.23 -9.08 -5.43
CA GLU A 155 -23.02 -9.92 -5.38
C GLU A 155 -22.04 -9.47 -4.29
N LEU A 156 -22.30 -8.32 -3.67
CA LEU A 156 -21.43 -7.72 -2.65
C LEU A 156 -22.14 -7.65 -1.29
N PRO A 157 -21.43 -7.96 -0.18
CA PRO A 157 -21.95 -7.72 1.16
C PRO A 157 -22.27 -6.23 1.39
N THR A 158 -23.29 -5.94 2.20
CA THR A 158 -23.71 -4.56 2.52
C THR A 158 -22.59 -3.73 3.17
N ALA A 159 -21.65 -4.38 3.87
CA ALA A 159 -20.47 -3.76 4.46
C ALA A 159 -19.61 -2.99 3.44
N PHE A 160 -19.59 -3.42 2.17
CA PHE A 160 -18.82 -2.77 1.11
C PHE A 160 -19.42 -1.40 0.75
N ARG A 161 -20.75 -1.34 0.61
CA ARG A 161 -21.47 -0.09 0.36
C ARG A 161 -21.34 0.87 1.55
N ALA A 162 -21.53 0.36 2.77
CA ALA A 162 -21.39 1.16 3.98
C ALA A 162 -19.98 1.77 4.10
N ALA A 163 -18.93 0.99 3.83
CA ALA A 163 -17.56 1.49 3.81
C ALA A 163 -17.34 2.55 2.72
N TYR A 164 -17.88 2.35 1.51
CA TYR A 164 -17.80 3.36 0.45
C TYR A 164 -18.45 4.69 0.85
N ASP A 165 -19.68 4.64 1.37
CA ASP A 165 -20.43 5.84 1.74
C ASP A 165 -19.77 6.59 2.91
N GLU A 166 -19.14 5.87 3.84
CA GLU A 166 -18.32 6.45 4.92
C GLU A 166 -17.09 7.18 4.35
N ILE A 167 -16.31 6.52 3.50
CA ILE A 167 -15.06 7.06 2.92
C ILE A 167 -15.35 8.23 1.99
N SER A 168 -16.34 8.10 1.10
CA SER A 168 -16.72 9.15 0.16
C SER A 168 -17.15 10.43 0.88
N ARG A 169 -18.01 10.31 1.90
CA ARG A 169 -18.40 11.47 2.72
C ARG A 169 -17.21 12.12 3.40
N ALA A 170 -16.28 11.32 3.93
CA ALA A 170 -15.08 11.84 4.58
C ALA A 170 -14.14 12.56 3.60
N LEU A 171 -14.06 12.10 2.34
CA LEU A 171 -13.26 12.74 1.29
C LEU A 171 -13.87 14.06 0.80
N ASP A 172 -15.18 14.22 0.89
CA ASP A 172 -15.90 15.45 0.48
C ASP A 172 -15.85 16.55 1.56
N VAL A 173 -15.49 16.20 2.79
CA VAL A 173 -15.29 17.17 3.88
C VAL A 173 -13.86 17.72 3.78
N PRO A 174 -13.66 19.05 3.74
CA PRO A 174 -12.33 19.63 3.83
C PRO A 174 -11.63 19.07 5.06
N PRO A 175 -10.37 18.62 4.98
CA PRO A 175 -9.70 17.97 6.09
C PRO A 175 -9.80 18.89 7.31
N LYS A 176 -10.59 18.46 8.30
CA LYS A 176 -10.73 19.18 9.55
C LYS A 176 -9.31 19.20 10.10
N ALA A 177 -8.72 20.39 10.21
CA ALA A 177 -7.38 20.54 10.75
C ALA A 177 -7.34 19.75 12.05
N THR A 178 -6.63 18.63 12.05
CA THR A 178 -6.58 17.74 13.19
C THR A 178 -6.01 18.57 14.33
N THR A 179 -6.83 18.93 15.30
CA THR A 179 -6.42 19.68 16.50
C THR A 179 -5.56 18.83 17.44
N GLY A 180 -4.85 17.84 16.90
CA GLY A 180 -3.93 16.96 17.59
C GLY A 180 -2.79 16.64 16.64
N THR A 181 -1.62 17.16 16.98
CA THR A 181 -0.25 16.71 16.69
C THR A 181 0.09 16.27 15.26
N PRO A 182 1.16 16.79 14.63
CA PRO A 182 1.60 16.35 13.31
C PRO A 182 1.78 14.83 13.28
N VAL A 183 1.09 14.16 12.35
CA VAL A 183 1.31 12.74 12.13
C VAL A 183 2.69 12.60 11.48
N THR A 184 3.65 12.09 12.26
CA THR A 184 5.07 11.94 11.86
C THR A 184 5.29 10.89 10.77
N VAL A 185 4.25 10.11 10.46
CA VAL A 185 4.31 9.02 9.49
C VAL A 185 4.02 9.52 8.08
N SER A 186 4.89 9.18 7.14
CA SER A 186 4.78 9.65 5.76
C SER A 186 3.48 9.21 5.07
N ALA A 187 2.93 10.04 4.19
CA ALA A 187 1.69 9.77 3.46
C ALA A 187 1.63 8.40 2.74
N PRO A 188 2.71 7.88 2.11
CA PRO A 188 2.72 6.51 1.57
C PRO A 188 2.46 5.43 2.61
N VAL A 189 3.07 5.56 3.79
CA VAL A 189 2.88 4.59 4.87
C VAL A 189 1.46 4.67 5.41
N ARG A 190 0.94 5.88 5.60
CA ARG A 190 -0.45 6.10 6.00
C ARG A 190 -1.44 5.40 5.08
N ARG A 191 -1.24 5.54 3.76
CA ARG A 191 -2.05 4.85 2.75
C ARG A 191 -1.97 3.34 2.87
N THR A 192 -0.75 2.79 2.92
CA THR A 192 -0.56 1.34 2.97
C THR A 192 -1.17 0.72 4.22
N LEU A 193 -1.04 1.39 5.37
CA LEU A 193 -1.66 0.93 6.62
C LEU A 193 -3.19 0.96 6.53
N ALA A 194 -3.75 2.07 6.08
CA ALA A 194 -5.20 2.22 5.91
C ALA A 194 -5.78 1.21 4.90
N HIS A 195 -5.07 0.94 3.81
CA HIS A 195 -5.38 -0.10 2.84
C HIS A 195 -5.48 -1.47 3.51
N ARG A 196 -4.46 -1.85 4.29
CA ARG A 196 -4.43 -3.14 4.98
C ARG A 196 -5.56 -3.28 6.00
N VAL A 197 -5.74 -2.27 6.86
CA VAL A 197 -6.81 -2.25 7.88
C VAL A 197 -8.19 -2.37 7.22
N GLN A 198 -8.44 -1.66 6.12
CA GLN A 198 -9.71 -1.74 5.40
C GLN A 198 -9.92 -3.14 4.79
N ARG A 199 -8.88 -3.76 4.24
CA ARG A 199 -8.96 -5.11 3.68
C ARG A 199 -9.26 -6.15 4.75
N ASP A 200 -8.54 -6.13 5.85
CA ASP A 200 -8.71 -7.09 6.94
C ASP A 200 -10.15 -7.00 7.50
N ARG A 201 -10.68 -5.77 7.70
CA ARG A 201 -12.09 -5.54 8.07
C ARG A 201 -13.07 -6.19 7.09
N LEU A 202 -12.88 -6.00 5.78
CA LEU A 202 -13.80 -6.54 4.78
C LEU A 202 -13.67 -8.06 4.61
N GLN A 203 -12.50 -8.63 4.91
CA GLN A 203 -12.30 -10.08 4.94
C GLN A 203 -13.06 -10.72 6.11
N ASP A 204 -13.04 -10.11 7.28
CA ASP A 204 -13.82 -10.59 8.44
C ASP A 204 -15.34 -10.56 8.15
N GLU A 205 -15.82 -9.55 7.42
CA GLU A 205 -17.23 -9.41 7.01
C GLU A 205 -17.65 -10.38 5.89
N ARG A 206 -16.69 -10.94 5.12
CA ARG A 206 -16.95 -11.95 4.07
C ARG A 206 -17.18 -13.34 4.66
N LEU A 207 -16.68 -13.62 5.86
CA LEU A 207 -16.82 -14.91 6.52
C LEU A 207 -18.09 -14.89 7.40
N PRO A 208 -19.15 -15.64 7.06
CA PRO A 208 -20.31 -15.74 7.93
C PRO A 208 -19.96 -16.61 9.15
N GLY A 209 -19.45 -15.96 10.21
CA GLY A 209 -19.24 -16.56 11.54
C GLY A 209 -17.79 -16.51 12.01
N GLY A 210 -17.47 -15.59 12.93
CA GLY A 210 -16.09 -15.54 13.44
C GLY A 210 -15.72 -14.51 14.51
N ARG A 211 -16.62 -14.13 15.42
CA ARG A 211 -16.28 -13.86 16.85
C ARG A 211 -17.53 -13.44 17.63
N LEU A 212 -18.07 -14.37 18.40
CA LEU A 212 -18.82 -14.02 19.61
C LEU A 212 -17.81 -13.47 20.64
N PRO A 213 -18.13 -12.38 21.37
CA PRO A 213 -17.38 -12.03 22.55
C PRO A 213 -17.69 -13.09 23.62
N GLY A 214 -16.76 -14.02 23.82
CA GLY A 214 -16.80 -14.94 24.95
C GLY A 214 -16.57 -14.17 26.25
N GLY A 215 -17.64 -13.65 26.84
CA GLY A 215 -17.68 -13.27 28.23
C GLY A 215 -17.93 -14.49 29.12
N GLY A 216 -17.23 -14.54 30.26
CA GLY A 216 -17.60 -15.30 31.45
C GLY A 216 -17.14 -16.76 31.50
N HIS A 217 -16.04 -17.03 32.23
CA HIS A 217 -16.13 -17.37 33.67
C HIS A 217 -14.78 -17.16 34.34
#